data_AF-A0A416U980-F1
#
_entry.id   AF-A0A416U980-F1
#
_cell.length_a   1.000
_cell.length_b   1.000
_cell.length_c   1.000
_cell.angle_alpha   90.00
_cell.angle_beta   90.00
_cell.angle_gamma   90.00
#
_symmetry.space_group_name_H-M   'P 1'
#
loop_
_entity.id
_entity.type
_entity.pdbx_description
1 polymer ?
#
loop_
_entity_poly.entity_id
_entity_poly.type
_entity_poly.pdbx_seq_one_letter_code
_entity_poly.pdbx_strand_id
1 'polypeptide(L)'
;MKRYMMSDIHGFLEAFEAALKKTDLSGKNQLILLGDYIDYGPDGRAVLEKVRALQEKYGSEKVIALMGNHEKALLDWLEEYADVNRHIGSVERYRSREWLASDADGDYETLHSFLKEEHFQEFLEKEAHLSEDSRNAEAVRLMLEDAGELITWMCHLPYFYETERQILVHAGIAEWGEKDWLCVTSRELMVGKRTVSRGAFHKDVIAGHISTAKISGNRTYDGIWHDGQSHYYLDGTTWRSGKIPVLEYDSETGKYREI
;
A
#
# COMPACT_ATOMS: atom_id res chain seq x y z
N MET A 1 21.41 -14.89 -1.72
CA MET A 1 20.08 -14.49 -2.26
C MET A 1 19.73 -13.12 -1.71
N LYS A 2 19.27 -12.20 -2.55
CA LYS A 2 18.93 -10.84 -2.12
C LYS A 2 17.42 -10.62 -2.05
N ARG A 3 16.97 -9.78 -1.13
CA ARG A 3 15.60 -9.25 -1.10
C ARG A 3 15.65 -7.74 -1.14
N TYR A 4 14.88 -7.13 -2.02
CA TYR A 4 14.71 -5.70 -2.12
C TYR A 4 13.33 -5.35 -1.57
N MET A 5 13.28 -4.46 -0.58
CA MET A 5 12.05 -4.06 0.09
C MET A 5 11.86 -2.56 -0.05
N MET A 6 10.64 -2.12 -0.37
CA MET A 6 10.29 -0.70 -0.48
C MET A 6 8.82 -0.45 -0.12
N SER A 7 8.56 0.79 0.29
CA SER A 7 7.25 1.32 0.70
C SER A 7 7.28 2.85 0.53
N ASP A 8 6.27 3.55 1.02
CA ASP A 8 5.01 3.79 0.31
C ASP A 8 5.18 4.50 -1.06
N ILE A 9 4.47 4.03 -2.09
CA ILE A 9 4.64 4.46 -3.49
C ILE A 9 3.68 5.60 -3.87
N HIS A 10 2.42 5.52 -3.44
CA HIS A 10 1.42 6.60 -3.54
C HIS A 10 1.28 7.22 -4.94
N GLY A 11 1.10 6.41 -5.97
CA GLY A 11 0.86 6.91 -7.33
C GLY A 11 2.03 7.65 -7.97
N PHE A 12 3.25 7.62 -7.40
CA PHE A 12 4.44 8.23 -8.01
C PHE A 12 5.20 7.22 -8.87
N LEU A 13 4.68 6.97 -10.09
CA LEU A 13 5.23 5.96 -10.99
C LEU A 13 6.71 6.20 -11.33
N GLU A 14 7.11 7.44 -11.61
CA GLU A 14 8.51 7.75 -11.94
C GLU A 14 9.48 7.40 -10.78
N ALA A 15 9.07 7.71 -9.55
CA ALA A 15 9.85 7.37 -8.35
C ALA A 15 9.94 5.84 -8.18
N PHE A 16 8.84 5.13 -8.45
CA PHE A 16 8.81 3.68 -8.37
C PHE A 16 9.74 3.05 -9.41
N GLU A 17 9.71 3.52 -10.66
CA GLU A 17 10.60 3.04 -11.71
C GLU A 17 12.08 3.37 -11.41
N ALA A 18 12.36 4.53 -10.81
CA ALA A 18 13.70 4.88 -10.36
C ALA A 18 14.21 3.92 -9.26
N ALA A 19 13.35 3.56 -8.30
CA ALA A 19 13.66 2.58 -7.27
C ALA A 19 13.88 1.17 -7.84
N LEU A 20 13.04 0.73 -8.78
CA LEU A 20 13.16 -0.58 -9.44
C LEU A 20 14.51 -0.74 -10.18
N LYS A 21 15.07 0.33 -10.76
CA LYS A 21 16.38 0.32 -11.44
C LYS A 21 17.55 -0.04 -10.50
N LYS A 22 17.37 0.09 -9.18
CA LYS A 22 18.37 -0.29 -8.17
C LYS A 22 18.34 -1.79 -7.84
N THR A 23 17.31 -2.50 -8.26
CA THR A 23 17.09 -3.91 -7.92
C THR A 23 17.64 -4.85 -8.99
N ASP A 24 18.05 -6.04 -8.58
CA ASP A 24 18.42 -7.14 -9.49
C ASP A 24 17.56 -8.37 -9.21
N LEU A 25 16.55 -8.61 -10.06
CA LEU A 25 15.66 -9.78 -9.97
C LEU A 25 16.18 -11.00 -10.71
N SER A 26 17.49 -11.11 -10.96
CA SER A 26 18.12 -12.34 -11.45
C SER A 26 18.11 -13.45 -10.39
N GLY A 27 18.27 -14.71 -10.84
CA GLY A 27 18.39 -15.87 -9.95
C GLY A 27 17.22 -16.01 -8.98
N LYS A 28 17.51 -16.10 -7.68
CA LYS A 28 16.52 -16.27 -6.60
C LYS A 28 16.15 -14.96 -5.88
N ASN A 29 16.64 -13.81 -6.36
CA ASN A 29 16.41 -12.55 -5.66
C ASN A 29 14.92 -12.16 -5.68
N GLN A 30 14.42 -11.55 -4.61
CA GLN A 30 13.01 -11.19 -4.47
C GLN A 30 12.82 -9.66 -4.42
N LEU A 31 11.67 -9.19 -4.89
CA LEU A 31 11.13 -7.86 -4.65
C LEU A 31 9.95 -7.98 -3.68
N ILE A 32 9.91 -7.16 -2.65
CA ILE A 32 8.81 -7.11 -1.69
C ILE A 32 8.35 -5.66 -1.55
N LEU A 33 7.09 -5.41 -1.85
CA LEU A 33 6.47 -4.10 -1.81
C LEU A 33 5.48 -4.07 -0.64
N LEU A 34 5.60 -3.12 0.28
CA LEU A 34 4.90 -3.18 1.57
C LEU A 34 3.53 -2.48 1.60
N GLY A 35 2.97 -2.10 0.45
CA GLY A 35 1.64 -1.48 0.33
C GLY A 35 1.70 0.00 0.00
N ASP A 36 0.52 0.63 -0.02
CA ASP A 36 0.31 2.05 -0.33
C ASP A 36 0.85 2.42 -1.71
N TYR A 37 0.20 1.82 -2.72
CA TYR A 37 0.43 2.00 -4.15
C TYR A 37 -0.35 3.17 -4.73
N ILE A 38 -1.52 3.46 -4.16
CA ILE A 38 -2.47 4.49 -4.63
C ILE A 38 -2.50 5.71 -3.69
N ASP A 39 -3.28 6.71 -4.09
CA ASP A 39 -3.51 7.99 -3.42
C ASP A 39 -2.29 8.92 -3.41
N TYR A 40 -2.53 10.24 -3.28
CA TYR A 40 -1.58 11.37 -3.35
C TYR A 40 -0.86 11.63 -4.68
N GLY A 41 -0.67 10.62 -5.51
CA GLY A 41 -0.03 10.76 -6.82
C GLY A 41 -0.98 10.35 -7.95
N PRO A 42 -0.78 10.90 -9.16
CA PRO A 42 -1.74 10.76 -10.25
C PRO A 42 -1.72 9.39 -10.92
N ASP A 43 -0.68 8.57 -10.71
CA ASP A 43 -0.46 7.33 -11.46
C ASP A 43 -0.85 6.06 -10.67
N GLY A 44 -1.80 6.14 -9.73
CA GLY A 44 -2.19 5.03 -8.86
C GLY A 44 -2.49 3.72 -9.61
N ARG A 45 -3.33 3.77 -10.66
CA ARG A 45 -3.59 2.62 -11.53
C ARG A 45 -2.32 2.10 -12.20
N ALA A 46 -1.49 2.98 -12.76
CA ALA A 46 -0.30 2.56 -13.50
C ALA A 46 0.77 1.92 -12.58
N VAL A 47 0.88 2.38 -11.32
CA VAL A 47 1.68 1.73 -10.29
C VAL A 47 1.18 0.31 -10.04
N LEU A 48 -0.13 0.12 -9.79
CA LEU A 48 -0.70 -1.22 -9.58
C LEU A 48 -0.52 -2.13 -10.79
N GLU A 49 -0.76 -1.64 -12.01
CA GLU A 49 -0.53 -2.38 -13.26
C GLU A 49 0.94 -2.78 -13.41
N LYS A 50 1.88 -1.90 -13.03
CA LYS A 50 3.32 -2.21 -13.02
C LYS A 50 3.64 -3.32 -12.03
N VAL A 51 3.07 -3.28 -10.82
CA VAL A 51 3.25 -4.32 -9.79
C VAL A 51 2.71 -5.66 -10.29
N ARG A 52 1.49 -5.67 -10.84
CA ARG A 52 0.87 -6.87 -11.42
C ARG A 52 1.71 -7.43 -12.57
N ALA A 53 2.18 -6.59 -13.48
CA ALA A 53 3.03 -7.01 -14.60
C ALA A 53 4.37 -7.61 -14.13
N LEU A 54 4.95 -7.11 -13.03
CA LEU A 54 6.12 -7.71 -12.41
C LEU A 54 5.80 -9.10 -11.84
N GLN A 55 4.66 -9.28 -11.17
CA GLN A 55 4.20 -10.60 -10.70
C GLN A 55 3.95 -11.57 -11.86
N GLU A 56 3.31 -11.14 -12.93
CA GLU A 56 3.06 -11.96 -14.13
C GLU A 56 4.37 -12.40 -14.79
N LYS A 57 5.37 -11.51 -14.84
CA LYS A 57 6.68 -11.80 -15.43
C LYS A 57 7.56 -12.70 -14.58
N TYR A 58 7.57 -12.52 -13.26
CA TYR A 58 8.55 -13.15 -12.36
C TYR A 58 7.97 -14.19 -11.40
N GLY A 59 6.64 -14.23 -11.26
CA GLY A 59 5.90 -15.03 -10.28
C GLY A 59 5.65 -14.30 -8.96
N SER A 60 4.51 -14.56 -8.34
CA SER A 60 4.08 -13.98 -7.05
C SER A 60 4.97 -14.38 -5.86
N GLU A 61 5.71 -15.49 -5.96
CA GLU A 61 6.71 -15.90 -4.97
C GLU A 61 8.00 -15.07 -5.04
N LYS A 62 8.24 -14.39 -6.17
CA LYS A 62 9.43 -13.56 -6.41
C LYS A 62 9.14 -12.08 -6.27
N VAL A 63 7.93 -11.66 -6.63
CA VAL A 63 7.44 -10.30 -6.46
C VAL A 63 6.25 -10.36 -5.51
N ILE A 64 6.51 -10.04 -4.24
CA ILE A 64 5.50 -9.99 -3.20
C ILE A 64 4.98 -8.56 -3.11
N ALA A 65 3.67 -8.38 -3.18
CA ALA A 65 2.99 -7.11 -2.99
C ALA A 65 2.03 -7.26 -1.80
N LEU A 66 2.11 -6.38 -0.82
CA LEU A 66 1.30 -6.42 0.39
C LEU A 66 0.18 -5.40 0.34
N MET A 67 -0.89 -5.66 1.10
CA MET A 67 -1.99 -4.74 1.31
C MET A 67 -1.54 -3.53 2.15
N GLY A 68 -1.69 -2.31 1.63
CA GLY A 68 -1.56 -1.06 2.39
C GLY A 68 -2.88 -0.63 3.03
N ASN A 69 -2.86 0.45 3.82
CA ASN A 69 -4.12 1.00 4.33
C ASN A 69 -4.91 1.74 3.26
N HIS A 70 -4.23 2.29 2.24
CA HIS A 70 -4.90 2.99 1.14
C HIS A 70 -5.66 2.00 0.24
N GLU A 71 -5.03 0.89 -0.17
CA GLU A 71 -5.73 -0.16 -0.92
C GLU A 71 -6.87 -0.76 -0.10
N LYS A 72 -6.66 -0.99 1.21
CA LYS A 72 -7.73 -1.51 2.07
C LYS A 72 -8.90 -0.55 2.15
N ALA A 73 -8.65 0.76 2.29
CA ALA A 73 -9.70 1.76 2.36
C ALA A 73 -10.52 1.83 1.04
N LEU A 74 -9.85 1.79 -0.11
CA LEU A 74 -10.51 1.72 -1.41
C LEU A 74 -11.36 0.44 -1.55
N LEU A 75 -10.85 -0.73 -1.14
CA LEU A 75 -11.57 -1.99 -1.20
C LEU A 75 -12.79 -2.02 -0.27
N ASP A 76 -12.66 -1.54 0.97
CA ASP A 76 -13.77 -1.43 1.91
C ASP A 76 -14.87 -0.52 1.33
N TRP A 77 -14.48 0.59 0.68
CA TRP A 77 -15.39 1.53 0.00
C TRP A 77 -16.10 0.92 -1.21
N LEU A 78 -15.36 0.21 -2.07
CA LEU A 78 -15.93 -0.53 -3.19
C LEU A 78 -16.96 -1.55 -2.69
N GLU A 79 -16.67 -2.27 -1.61
CA GLU A 79 -17.56 -3.29 -1.05
C GLU A 79 -18.85 -2.68 -0.46
N GLU A 80 -18.77 -1.47 0.09
CA GLU A 80 -19.91 -0.74 0.66
C GLU A 80 -20.90 -0.30 -0.43
N TYR A 81 -20.40 0.19 -1.56
CA TYR A 81 -21.22 0.78 -2.63
C TYR A 81 -21.51 -0.14 -3.82
N ALA A 82 -20.81 -1.28 -3.95
CA ALA A 82 -21.12 -2.28 -4.98
C ALA A 82 -22.41 -3.08 -4.70
N ASP A 83 -22.85 -3.17 -3.44
CA ASP A 83 -24.07 -3.89 -3.05
C ASP A 83 -25.17 -2.92 -2.60
N VAL A 84 -26.10 -2.61 -3.51
CA VAL A 84 -27.29 -1.79 -3.23
C VAL A 84 -28.19 -2.35 -2.13
N ASN A 85 -28.14 -3.65 -1.81
CA ASN A 85 -28.93 -4.21 -0.70
C ASN A 85 -28.32 -3.93 0.68
N ARG A 86 -27.00 -3.69 0.76
CA ARG A 86 -26.34 -3.26 2.01
C ARG A 86 -26.68 -1.82 2.42
N HIS A 87 -27.10 -0.99 1.48
CA HIS A 87 -27.60 0.35 1.79
C HIS A 87 -28.90 0.35 2.62
N ILE A 88 -29.66 -0.76 2.57
CA ILE A 88 -30.97 -0.90 3.24
C ILE A 88 -30.81 -1.56 4.64
N GLY A 89 -29.69 -2.24 4.90
CA GLY A 89 -29.41 -2.94 6.15
C GLY A 89 -28.58 -2.11 7.12
N SER A 90 -29.26 -1.43 8.05
CA SER A 90 -28.67 -0.70 9.17
C SER A 90 -27.63 -1.52 9.96
N VAL A 91 -26.35 -1.24 9.75
CA VAL A 91 -25.35 -1.25 10.83
C VAL A 91 -24.43 -0.05 10.59
N GLU A 92 -24.46 0.95 11.47
CA GLU A 92 -23.55 2.11 11.49
C GLU A 92 -22.09 1.71 11.81
N ARG A 93 -21.61 0.56 11.32
CA ARG A 93 -20.24 0.12 11.55
C ARG A 93 -19.44 0.29 10.26
N TYR A 94 -18.55 1.28 10.32
CA TYR A 94 -17.53 1.58 9.31
C TYR A 94 -18.10 1.88 7.93
N ARG A 95 -18.81 3.00 7.86
CA ARG A 95 -18.99 3.66 6.57
C ARG A 95 -17.68 4.33 6.21
N SER A 96 -17.03 3.83 5.16
CA SER A 96 -15.89 4.47 4.52
C SER A 96 -16.35 5.58 3.55
N ARG A 97 -17.46 6.25 3.89
CA ARG A 97 -18.04 7.39 3.16
C ARG A 97 -17.03 8.46 2.78
N GLU A 98 -15.97 8.54 3.57
CA GLU A 98 -14.93 9.55 3.43
C GLU A 98 -13.90 9.22 2.35
N TRP A 99 -13.84 8.00 1.77
CA TRP A 99 -12.78 7.70 0.78
C TRP A 99 -12.89 8.59 -0.45
N LEU A 100 -14.05 8.59 -1.14
CA LEU A 100 -14.24 9.43 -2.33
C LEU A 100 -14.13 10.93 -2.00
N ALA A 101 -14.57 11.34 -0.82
CA ALA A 101 -14.42 12.73 -0.36
C ALA A 101 -12.95 13.09 -0.10
N SER A 102 -12.16 12.17 0.45
CA SER A 102 -10.72 12.34 0.67
C SER A 102 -9.93 12.34 -0.63
N ASP A 103 -10.34 11.54 -1.62
CA ASP A 103 -9.74 11.57 -2.97
C ASP A 103 -10.11 12.88 -3.69
N ALA A 104 -11.32 13.41 -3.47
CA ALA A 104 -11.74 14.71 -4.01
C ALA A 104 -10.90 15.88 -3.50
N ASP A 105 -10.39 15.84 -2.27
CA ASP A 105 -9.46 16.86 -1.74
C ASP A 105 -8.14 16.91 -2.54
N GLY A 106 -7.79 15.81 -3.21
CA GLY A 106 -6.69 15.69 -4.18
C GLY A 106 -7.16 15.73 -5.62
N ASP A 107 -8.26 16.42 -5.93
CA ASP A 107 -8.83 16.55 -7.27
C ASP A 107 -9.12 15.21 -7.98
N TYR A 108 -9.50 14.19 -7.21
CA TYR A 108 -9.83 12.84 -7.70
C TYR A 108 -8.68 12.13 -8.41
N GLU A 109 -7.43 12.37 -8.01
CA GLU A 109 -6.25 11.76 -8.64
C GLU A 109 -6.34 10.23 -8.71
N THR A 110 -6.72 9.53 -7.63
CA THR A 110 -6.83 8.07 -7.69
C THR A 110 -8.00 7.66 -8.55
N LEU A 111 -9.21 8.21 -8.34
CA LEU A 111 -10.38 7.87 -9.15
C LEU A 111 -10.11 8.09 -10.65
N HIS A 112 -9.57 9.25 -11.03
CA HIS A 112 -9.23 9.57 -12.41
C HIS A 112 -8.26 8.54 -12.99
N SER A 113 -7.23 8.17 -12.24
CA SER A 113 -6.26 7.16 -12.69
C SER A 113 -6.92 5.80 -13.00
N PHE A 114 -8.00 5.44 -12.31
CA PHE A 114 -8.72 4.19 -12.54
C PHE A 114 -9.71 4.23 -13.70
N LEU A 115 -10.25 5.40 -14.05
CA LEU A 115 -11.27 5.55 -15.07
C LEU A 115 -10.67 5.82 -16.46
N LYS A 116 -11.37 5.38 -17.50
CA LYS A 116 -11.16 5.92 -18.85
C LYS A 116 -11.61 7.38 -18.86
N GLU A 117 -10.96 8.18 -19.70
CA GLU A 117 -11.26 9.63 -19.79
C GLU A 117 -12.75 9.90 -20.03
N GLU A 118 -13.41 9.09 -20.87
CA GLU A 118 -14.85 9.20 -21.17
C GLU A 118 -15.71 9.04 -19.91
N HIS A 119 -15.39 8.06 -19.07
CA HIS A 119 -16.10 7.78 -17.83
C HIS A 119 -15.78 8.79 -16.73
N PHE A 120 -14.55 9.33 -16.68
CA PHE A 120 -14.21 10.39 -15.74
C PHE A 120 -14.97 11.68 -16.06
N GLN A 121 -15.08 12.06 -17.34
CA GLN A 121 -15.90 13.20 -17.75
C GLN A 121 -17.39 12.95 -17.44
N GLU A 122 -17.90 11.75 -17.69
CA GLU A 122 -19.28 11.35 -17.31
C GLU A 122 -19.52 11.49 -15.80
N PHE A 123 -18.55 11.08 -14.97
CA PHE A 123 -18.61 11.23 -13.52
C PHE A 123 -18.70 12.70 -13.11
N LEU A 124 -17.82 13.55 -13.64
CA LEU A 124 -17.78 14.98 -13.33
C LEU A 124 -19.08 15.72 -13.73
N GLU A 125 -19.66 15.37 -14.88
CA GLU A 125 -20.94 15.94 -15.33
C GLU A 125 -22.10 15.58 -14.40
N LYS A 126 -22.09 14.36 -13.83
CA LYS A 126 -23.16 13.87 -12.97
C LYS A 126 -23.00 14.32 -11.52
N GLU A 127 -21.79 14.39 -10.98
CA GLU A 127 -21.58 14.51 -9.53
C GLU A 127 -22.27 15.73 -8.89
N ALA A 128 -22.34 16.85 -9.63
CA ALA A 128 -22.94 18.10 -9.18
C ALA A 128 -24.46 17.98 -8.93
N HIS A 129 -25.09 16.95 -9.48
CA HIS A 129 -26.52 16.70 -9.41
C HIS A 129 -26.87 15.46 -8.57
N LEU A 130 -25.86 14.73 -8.10
CA LEU A 130 -26.04 13.51 -7.32
C LEU A 130 -25.99 13.79 -5.82
N SER A 131 -26.80 13.02 -5.06
CA SER A 131 -26.58 12.89 -3.63
C SER A 131 -25.22 12.25 -3.34
N GLU A 132 -24.70 12.40 -2.12
CA GLU A 132 -23.44 11.78 -1.71
C GLU A 132 -23.44 10.25 -1.97
N ASP A 133 -24.46 9.53 -1.49
CA ASP A 133 -24.55 8.09 -1.68
C ASP A 133 -24.64 7.72 -3.18
N SER A 134 -25.36 8.50 -4.00
CA SER A 134 -25.46 8.26 -5.45
C SER A 134 -24.15 8.54 -6.19
N ARG A 135 -23.38 9.56 -5.76
CA ARG A 135 -22.08 9.88 -6.34
C ARG A 135 -21.08 8.76 -6.09
N ASN A 136 -21.04 8.24 -4.86
CA ASN A 136 -20.21 7.10 -4.51
C ASN A 136 -20.58 5.85 -5.31
N ALA A 137 -21.88 5.53 -5.41
CA ALA A 137 -22.35 4.39 -6.20
C ALA A 137 -21.98 4.51 -7.69
N GLU A 138 -22.06 5.70 -8.28
CA GLU A 138 -21.67 5.92 -9.67
C GLU A 138 -20.15 5.77 -9.87
N ALA A 139 -19.33 6.34 -8.97
CA ALA A 139 -17.89 6.17 -9.01
C ALA A 139 -17.48 4.69 -8.93
N VAL A 140 -18.10 3.91 -8.01
CA VAL A 140 -17.86 2.47 -7.90
C VAL A 140 -18.26 1.73 -9.17
N ARG A 141 -19.43 2.03 -9.74
CA ARG A 141 -19.89 1.39 -10.99
C ARG A 141 -18.88 1.57 -12.12
N LEU A 142 -18.43 2.81 -12.34
CA LEU A 142 -17.46 3.15 -13.37
C LEU A 142 -16.09 2.50 -13.11
N MET A 143 -15.64 2.50 -11.86
CA MET A 143 -14.35 1.91 -11.49
C MET A 143 -14.32 0.39 -11.68
N LEU A 144 -15.41 -0.30 -11.33
CA LEU A 144 -15.55 -1.74 -11.59
C LEU A 144 -15.62 -2.06 -13.09
N GLU A 145 -16.20 -1.16 -13.89
CA GLU A 145 -16.26 -1.30 -15.35
C GLU A 145 -14.89 -1.14 -16.01
N ASP A 146 -14.08 -0.18 -15.57
CA ASP A 146 -12.78 0.14 -16.19
C ASP A 146 -11.57 -0.60 -15.62
N ALA A 147 -11.67 -1.05 -14.36
CA ALA A 147 -10.55 -1.60 -13.60
C ALA A 147 -10.93 -2.85 -12.78
N GLY A 148 -12.07 -3.48 -13.04
CA GLY A 148 -12.57 -4.63 -12.27
C GLY A 148 -11.58 -5.80 -12.13
N GLU A 149 -10.80 -6.11 -13.17
CA GLU A 149 -9.76 -7.15 -13.08
C GLU A 149 -8.60 -6.75 -12.15
N LEU A 150 -8.17 -5.49 -12.21
CA LEU A 150 -7.10 -4.96 -11.36
C LEU A 150 -7.55 -4.92 -9.90
N ILE A 151 -8.78 -4.50 -9.65
CA ILE A 151 -9.42 -4.52 -8.33
C ILE A 151 -9.52 -5.96 -7.81
N THR A 152 -9.95 -6.90 -8.66
CA THR A 152 -10.03 -8.32 -8.28
C THR A 152 -8.65 -8.85 -7.90
N TRP A 153 -7.59 -8.51 -8.64
CA TRP A 153 -6.23 -8.85 -8.27
C TRP A 153 -5.83 -8.22 -6.91
N MET A 154 -6.14 -6.94 -6.70
CA MET A 154 -5.84 -6.21 -5.47
C MET A 154 -6.52 -6.82 -4.23
N CYS A 155 -7.74 -7.35 -4.35
CA CYS A 155 -8.44 -8.07 -3.27
C CYS A 155 -7.65 -9.26 -2.71
N HIS A 156 -6.72 -9.82 -3.48
CA HIS A 156 -5.94 -11.00 -3.10
C HIS A 156 -4.56 -10.65 -2.52
N LEU A 157 -4.23 -9.36 -2.35
CA LEU A 157 -2.97 -8.98 -1.73
C LEU A 157 -2.88 -9.48 -0.28
N PRO A 158 -1.81 -10.19 0.11
CA PRO A 158 -1.59 -10.59 1.49
C PRO A 158 -1.30 -9.40 2.40
N TYR A 159 -1.59 -9.54 3.69
CA TYR A 159 -1.34 -8.48 4.69
C TYR A 159 0.09 -8.50 5.24
N PHE A 160 0.78 -9.63 5.10
CA PHE A 160 2.15 -9.79 5.54
C PHE A 160 2.87 -10.87 4.72
N TYR A 161 4.19 -10.87 4.77
CA TYR A 161 5.02 -11.96 4.28
C TYR A 161 6.08 -12.28 5.35
N GLU A 162 6.23 -13.56 5.67
CA GLU A 162 7.12 -14.01 6.73
C GLU A 162 8.21 -14.91 6.16
N THR A 163 9.44 -14.68 6.61
CA THR A 163 10.57 -15.56 6.37
C THR A 163 11.09 -16.09 7.70
N GLU A 164 12.15 -16.90 7.66
CA GLU A 164 12.82 -17.37 8.88
C GLU A 164 13.31 -16.21 9.76
N ARG A 165 13.75 -15.09 9.16
CA ARG A 165 14.37 -13.96 9.87
C ARG A 165 13.51 -12.69 9.91
N GLN A 166 12.54 -12.57 9.01
CA GLN A 166 11.86 -11.30 8.73
C GLN A 166 10.35 -11.46 8.80
N ILE A 167 9.67 -10.43 9.32
CA ILE A 167 8.24 -10.20 9.17
C ILE A 167 8.11 -8.90 8.38
N LEU A 168 7.52 -8.99 7.19
CA LEU A 168 7.26 -7.86 6.31
C LEU A 168 5.76 -7.58 6.33
N VAL A 169 5.40 -6.35 6.68
CA VAL A 169 4.01 -5.95 6.94
C VAL A 169 3.89 -4.45 6.66
N HIS A 170 2.71 -3.96 6.27
CA HIS A 170 2.59 -2.55 5.90
C HIS A 170 2.89 -1.57 7.05
N ALA A 171 2.22 -1.69 8.19
CA ALA A 171 2.35 -0.75 9.32
C ALA A 171 3.03 -1.34 10.57
N GLY A 172 2.84 -2.62 10.83
CA GLY A 172 3.48 -3.31 11.95
C GLY A 172 2.68 -4.48 12.52
N ILE A 173 3.16 -5.04 13.63
CA ILE A 173 2.55 -6.19 14.31
C ILE A 173 2.28 -5.90 15.78
N ALA A 174 1.62 -6.80 16.51
CA ALA A 174 1.52 -6.75 17.96
C ALA A 174 2.69 -7.51 18.60
N GLU A 175 3.78 -6.81 18.92
CA GLU A 175 5.04 -7.42 19.40
C GLU A 175 4.90 -8.12 20.75
N TRP A 176 3.93 -7.73 21.57
CA TRP A 176 3.66 -8.38 22.86
C TRP A 176 3.23 -9.85 22.70
N GLY A 177 2.78 -10.25 21.51
CA GLY A 177 2.48 -11.65 21.20
C GLY A 177 3.73 -12.52 20.99
N GLU A 178 4.93 -11.94 20.93
CA GLU A 178 6.18 -12.66 20.67
C GLU A 178 6.06 -13.66 19.49
N LYS A 179 6.27 -14.95 19.74
CA LYS A 179 6.17 -16.01 18.72
C LYS A 179 4.73 -16.21 18.20
N ASP A 180 3.74 -15.80 18.98
CA ASP A 180 2.32 -15.87 18.66
C ASP A 180 1.79 -14.54 18.12
N TRP A 181 2.67 -13.64 17.65
CA TRP A 181 2.31 -12.32 17.13
C TRP A 181 1.15 -12.40 16.11
N LEU A 182 1.13 -13.44 15.27
CA LEU A 182 0.10 -13.62 14.26
C LEU A 182 -1.30 -13.85 14.86
N CYS A 183 -1.38 -14.49 16.02
CA CYS A 183 -2.64 -14.74 16.73
C CYS A 183 -3.26 -13.47 17.31
N VAL A 184 -2.43 -12.45 17.57
CA VAL A 184 -2.83 -11.24 18.30
C VAL A 184 -2.78 -9.97 17.44
N THR A 185 -2.29 -10.08 16.21
CA THR A 185 -2.21 -8.98 15.24
C THR A 185 -3.42 -9.06 14.31
N SER A 186 -4.33 -8.10 14.41
CA SER A 186 -5.47 -8.00 13.48
C SER A 186 -5.02 -7.42 12.13
N ARG A 187 -5.82 -7.65 11.08
CA ARG A 187 -5.57 -7.08 9.74
C ARG A 187 -5.56 -5.54 9.78
N GLU A 188 -6.43 -4.94 10.59
CA GLU A 188 -6.50 -3.50 10.81
C GLU A 188 -5.22 -2.99 11.47
N LEU A 189 -4.61 -3.76 12.38
CA LEU A 189 -3.32 -3.41 12.96
C LEU A 189 -2.19 -3.55 11.94
N MET A 190 -2.21 -4.61 11.10
CA MET A 190 -1.19 -4.84 10.08
C MET A 190 -1.08 -3.67 9.10
N VAL A 191 -2.19 -3.02 8.75
CA VAL A 191 -2.18 -1.86 7.84
C VAL A 191 -2.26 -0.51 8.54
N GLY A 192 -2.73 -0.45 9.78
CA GLY A 192 -3.09 0.82 10.43
C GLY A 192 -2.40 1.08 11.76
N LYS A 193 -1.26 0.43 12.05
CA LYS A 193 -0.54 0.62 13.31
C LYS A 193 -0.03 2.06 13.45
N ARG A 194 -0.57 2.79 14.43
CA ARG A 194 -0.27 4.22 14.65
C ARG A 194 0.99 4.48 15.48
N THR A 195 1.51 3.47 16.16
CA THR A 195 2.65 3.60 17.07
C THR A 195 3.91 2.97 16.49
N VAL A 196 5.01 3.72 16.56
CA VAL A 196 6.33 3.23 16.17
C VAL A 196 6.82 2.20 17.17
N SER A 197 7.17 1.02 16.69
CA SER A 197 7.82 -0.02 17.48
C SER A 197 9.31 0.16 17.55
N ARG A 198 9.88 -0.24 18.68
CA ARG A 198 11.31 -0.18 18.96
C ARG A 198 11.68 -1.33 19.89
N GLY A 199 12.93 -1.73 19.86
CA GLY A 199 13.48 -2.75 20.75
C GLY A 199 13.70 -4.08 20.05
N ALA A 200 14.24 -5.02 20.80
CA ALA A 200 14.52 -6.36 20.32
C ALA A 200 13.22 -7.14 20.10
N PHE A 201 13.16 -7.80 18.97
CA PHE A 201 12.17 -8.80 18.62
C PHE A 201 12.87 -10.01 18.00
N HIS A 202 12.27 -11.19 18.10
CA HIS A 202 12.92 -12.44 17.67
C HIS A 202 13.11 -12.55 16.14
N LYS A 203 12.50 -11.64 15.37
CA LYS A 203 12.67 -11.43 13.93
C LYS A 203 12.83 -9.94 13.65
N ASP A 204 13.40 -9.61 12.50
CA ASP A 204 13.37 -8.24 11.99
C ASP A 204 11.95 -7.93 11.48
N VAL A 205 11.35 -6.84 11.93
CA VAL A 205 10.05 -6.33 11.47
C VAL A 205 10.31 -5.18 10.52
N ILE A 206 9.89 -5.32 9.27
CA ILE A 206 10.08 -4.32 8.21
C ILE A 206 8.71 -3.76 7.80
N ALA A 207 8.54 -2.44 7.93
CA ALA A 207 7.28 -1.74 7.69
C ALA A 207 7.45 -0.45 6.86
N GLY A 208 6.36 0.02 6.26
CA GLY A 208 6.17 1.36 5.70
C GLY A 208 5.30 2.21 6.62
N HIS A 209 4.27 2.87 6.06
CA HIS A 209 3.15 3.57 6.71
C HIS A 209 3.51 4.78 7.59
N ILE A 210 4.48 4.62 8.50
CA ILE A 210 4.94 5.67 9.38
C ILE A 210 6.19 6.31 8.77
N SER A 211 5.99 7.49 8.18
CA SER A 211 7.06 8.36 7.65
C SER A 211 8.31 8.38 8.51
N THR A 212 9.44 8.04 7.91
CA THR A 212 10.75 8.06 8.57
C THR A 212 11.17 9.46 8.97
N ALA A 213 10.66 10.50 8.31
CA ALA A 213 10.79 11.90 8.74
C ALA A 213 10.14 12.14 10.11
N LYS A 214 8.98 11.55 10.36
CA LYS A 214 8.28 11.61 11.65
C LYS A 214 9.05 10.83 12.72
N ILE A 215 9.54 9.63 12.38
CA ILE A 215 10.25 8.78 13.34
C ILE A 215 11.59 9.39 13.77
N SER A 216 12.34 9.94 12.82
CA SER A 216 13.64 10.58 13.06
C SER A 216 13.54 11.95 13.74
N GLY A 217 12.36 12.59 13.72
CA GLY A 217 12.19 13.98 14.11
C GLY A 217 12.82 14.98 13.13
N ASN A 218 13.31 14.51 11.97
CA ASN A 218 13.89 15.33 10.93
C ASN A 218 12.94 15.39 9.72
N ARG A 219 12.32 16.56 9.51
CA ARG A 219 11.33 16.79 8.44
C ARG A 219 11.86 16.57 7.02
N THR A 220 13.18 16.56 6.81
CA THR A 220 13.80 16.33 5.50
C THR A 220 14.38 14.94 5.33
N TYR A 221 14.23 14.06 6.32
CA TYR A 221 14.71 12.68 6.22
C TYR A 221 13.81 11.88 5.29
N ASP A 222 14.40 11.27 4.26
CA ASP A 222 13.73 10.53 3.18
C ASP A 222 14.31 9.11 2.99
N GLY A 223 15.15 8.65 3.93
CA GLY A 223 15.80 7.34 3.91
C GLY A 223 15.16 6.30 4.84
N ILE A 224 15.85 5.18 5.03
CA ILE A 224 15.41 4.05 5.85
C ILE A 224 15.77 4.25 7.31
N TRP A 225 14.76 4.24 8.16
CA TRP A 225 14.98 4.30 9.61
C TRP A 225 15.10 2.90 10.21
N HIS A 226 16.10 2.68 11.07
CA HIS A 226 16.30 1.47 11.85
C HIS A 226 16.52 1.83 13.32
N ASP A 227 15.93 1.07 14.23
CA ASP A 227 16.03 1.29 15.68
C ASP A 227 17.37 0.80 16.30
N GLY A 228 18.26 0.21 15.51
CA GLY A 228 19.48 -0.45 15.99
C GLY A 228 19.26 -1.86 16.51
N GLN A 229 18.02 -2.36 16.50
CA GLN A 229 17.62 -3.69 16.97
C GLN A 229 16.83 -4.39 15.86
N SER A 230 15.51 -4.51 15.98
CA SER A 230 14.70 -5.37 15.12
C SER A 230 13.73 -4.62 14.21
N HIS A 231 13.63 -3.30 14.26
CA HIS A 231 12.56 -2.57 13.55
C HIS A 231 13.09 -1.64 12.46
N TYR A 232 12.60 -1.85 11.23
CA TYR A 232 12.93 -1.06 10.05
C TYR A 232 11.66 -0.38 9.50
N TYR A 233 11.80 0.89 9.12
CA TYR A 233 10.73 1.69 8.52
C TYR A 233 11.20 2.29 7.20
N LEU A 234 10.40 2.12 6.14
CA LEU A 234 10.78 2.40 4.74
C LEU A 234 10.02 3.56 4.10
N ASP A 235 9.03 4.17 4.76
CA ASP A 235 8.27 5.28 4.20
C ASP A 235 9.12 6.57 4.17
N GLY A 236 9.73 6.83 3.01
CA GLY A 236 10.51 8.03 2.70
C GLY A 236 9.66 9.27 2.40
N THR A 237 8.34 9.20 2.54
CA THR A 237 7.37 10.26 2.23
C THR A 237 7.45 10.69 0.76
N THR A 238 7.18 9.73 -0.13
CA THR A 238 7.41 9.82 -1.59
C THR A 238 6.78 11.06 -2.21
N TRP A 239 5.55 11.43 -1.81
CA TRP A 239 4.86 12.63 -2.31
C TRP A 239 5.62 13.94 -2.08
N ARG A 240 6.52 13.97 -1.09
CA ARG A 240 7.38 15.12 -0.80
C ARG A 240 8.80 14.94 -1.31
N SER A 241 9.36 13.74 -1.16
CA SER A 241 10.78 13.48 -1.45
C SER A 241 11.03 13.23 -2.94
N GLY A 242 10.02 12.76 -3.68
CA GLY A 242 10.16 12.24 -5.04
C GLY A 242 11.02 10.97 -5.11
N LYS A 243 11.24 10.29 -3.97
CA LYS A 243 12.14 9.14 -3.86
C LYS A 243 11.51 8.04 -3.01
N ILE A 244 11.73 6.81 -3.45
CA ILE A 244 11.43 5.61 -2.69
C ILE A 244 12.75 4.97 -2.26
N PRO A 245 13.07 4.94 -0.95
CA PRO A 245 14.26 4.24 -0.48
C PRO A 245 14.09 2.73 -0.65
N VAL A 246 15.20 2.03 -0.93
CA VAL A 246 15.20 0.58 -1.17
C VAL A 246 16.08 -0.10 -0.15
N LEU A 247 15.48 -0.97 0.67
CA LEU A 247 16.21 -1.83 1.60
C LEU A 247 16.66 -3.09 0.87
N GLU A 248 17.96 -3.33 0.77
CA GLU A 248 18.51 -4.61 0.35
C GLU A 248 18.85 -5.45 1.60
N TYR A 249 18.36 -6.69 1.64
CA TYR A 249 18.85 -7.72 2.54
C TYR A 249 19.61 -8.78 1.76
N ASP A 250 20.83 -9.10 2.20
CA ASP A 250 21.64 -10.18 1.65
C ASP A 250 21.62 -11.40 2.58
N SER A 251 21.03 -12.51 2.12
CA SER A 251 20.92 -13.74 2.90
C SER A 251 22.25 -14.42 3.20
N GLU A 252 23.31 -14.15 2.43
CA GLU A 252 24.63 -14.76 2.61
C GLU A 252 25.41 -14.06 3.72
N THR A 253 25.26 -12.74 3.83
CA THR A 253 25.94 -11.95 4.85
C THR A 253 25.06 -11.65 6.07
N GLY A 254 23.74 -11.82 5.95
CA GLY A 254 22.76 -11.47 6.97
C GLY A 254 22.65 -9.96 7.21
N LYS A 255 23.05 -9.13 6.24
CA LYS A 255 23.13 -7.67 6.40
C LYS A 255 22.06 -6.95 5.60
N TYR A 256 21.69 -5.79 6.14
CA TYR A 256 20.83 -4.81 5.51
C TYR A 256 21.64 -3.61 5.02
N ARG A 257 21.22 -3.01 3.91
CA ARG A 257 21.69 -1.69 3.48
C ARG A 257 20.64 -0.98 2.64
N GLU A 258 20.65 0.34 2.70
CA GLU A 258 19.94 1.18 1.74
C GLU A 258 20.75 1.28 0.44
N ILE A 259 20.07 1.19 -0.71
CA ILE A 259 20.67 1.30 -2.06
C ILE A 259 19.98 2.34 -2.93
#